data_AF-G5A8Z8-F1
#
_entry.id   AF-G5A8Z8-F1
#
_cell.length_a   1.000
_cell.length_b   1.000
_cell.length_c   1.000
_cell.angle_alpha   90.00
_cell.angle_beta   90.00
_cell.angle_gamma   90.00
#
_symmetry.space_group_name_H-M   'P 1'
#
loop_
_entity.id
_entity.type
_entity.pdbx_description
1 polymer ?
#
loop_
_entity_poly.entity_id
_entity_poly.type
_entity_poly.pdbx_seq_one_letter_code
_entity_poly.pdbx_strand_id
1 'polypeptide(L)' 'MKFTAVAILALIVATSASADNNACVVLDCPKNYDPVCANNGFTYLNQCEFDNAACDIHIRVQLKVLHTGMCRRDEGG' A
#
# COMPACT_ATOMS: atom_id res chain seq x y z
N MET A 1 22.76 14.55 -6.69
CA MET A 1 22.10 15.86 -6.84
C MET A 1 22.10 16.21 -8.33
N LYS A 2 21.11 15.76 -9.10
CA LYS A 2 21.11 15.94 -10.57
C LYS A 2 20.18 17.09 -10.95
N PHE A 3 20.80 18.22 -11.24
CA PHE A 3 20.20 19.41 -11.84
C PHE A 3 19.91 19.13 -13.31
N THR A 4 18.66 19.26 -13.75
CA THR A 4 18.34 19.36 -15.18
C THR A 4 17.67 20.70 -15.44
N ALA A 5 18.32 21.45 -16.32
CA ALA A 5 18.15 22.87 -16.57
C ALA A 5 16.79 23.19 -17.20
N VAL A 6 16.06 24.14 -16.58
CA VAL A 6 14.95 24.85 -17.22
C VAL A 6 15.57 25.99 -18.02
N ALA A 7 15.73 25.78 -19.32
CA ALA A 7 16.08 26.84 -20.26
C ALA A 7 15.34 26.61 -21.56
N ILE A 8 14.11 27.12 -21.65
CA ILE A 8 13.52 27.69 -22.87
C ILE A 8 12.36 28.56 -22.37
N LEU A 9 12.49 29.86 -22.63
CA LEU A 9 11.46 30.86 -22.44
C LEU A 9 10.25 30.46 -23.33
N ALA A 10 9.09 30.23 -22.69
CA ALA A 10 7.78 29.91 -23.28
C ALA A 10 7.53 28.47 -23.81
N LEU A 11 6.42 27.90 -23.34
CA LEU A 11 5.68 26.73 -23.89
C LEU A 11 6.16 25.30 -23.59
N ILE A 12 6.94 25.07 -22.54
CA ILE A 12 6.91 23.74 -21.92
C ILE A 12 6.71 23.96 -20.44
N VAL A 13 5.44 23.93 -20.04
CA VAL A 13 5.08 23.73 -18.64
C VAL A 13 5.90 22.52 -18.22
N ALA A 14 6.90 22.71 -17.37
CA ALA A 14 7.52 21.61 -16.66
C ALA A 14 6.42 21.09 -15.75
N THR A 15 5.50 20.31 -16.31
CA THR A 15 4.66 19.41 -15.56
C THR A 15 5.66 18.51 -14.90
N SER A 16 6.05 18.87 -13.68
CA SER A 16 6.49 17.88 -12.73
C SER A 16 5.31 16.92 -12.64
N ALA A 17 5.31 15.90 -13.49
CA ALA A 17 4.60 14.68 -13.21
C ALA A 17 5.23 14.20 -11.92
N SER A 18 4.66 14.64 -10.80
CA SER A 18 4.77 13.89 -9.58
C SER A 18 4.14 12.56 -9.97
N ALA A 19 4.98 11.60 -10.34
CA ALA A 19 4.67 10.21 -10.15
C ALA A 19 4.46 10.05 -8.64
N ASP A 20 3.27 10.43 -8.21
CA ASP A 20 2.62 9.78 -7.09
C ASP A 20 2.66 8.30 -7.45
N ASN A 21 3.68 7.62 -6.94
CA ASN A 21 3.77 6.17 -6.97
C ASN A 21 2.92 5.60 -5.82
N ASN A 22 1.85 6.30 -5.42
CA ASN A 22 0.93 5.95 -4.35
C ASN A 22 -0.43 5.49 -4.93
N ALA A 23 -0.48 5.25 -6.24
CA ALA A 23 -1.60 4.58 -6.86
C ALA A 23 -1.66 3.14 -6.35
N CYS A 24 -2.66 2.87 -5.54
CA CYS A 24 -2.99 1.54 -5.09
C CYS A 24 -3.30 0.62 -6.28
N VAL A 25 -2.52 -0.45 -6.47
CA VAL A 25 -2.77 -1.47 -7.49
C VAL A 25 -3.41 -2.68 -6.82
N VAL A 26 -4.71 -2.89 -7.09
CA VAL A 26 -5.40 -4.12 -6.66
C VAL A 26 -4.94 -5.28 -7.53
N LEU A 27 -4.39 -6.31 -6.89
CA LEU A 27 -3.88 -7.52 -7.53
C LEU A 27 -4.92 -8.64 -7.52
N ASP A 28 -4.91 -9.50 -8.55
CA ASP A 28 -5.63 -10.76 -8.51
C ASP A 28 -4.85 -11.75 -7.63
N CYS A 29 -5.40 -12.08 -6.47
CA CYS A 29 -4.72 -12.87 -5.46
C CYS A 29 -5.09 -14.36 -5.54
N PRO A 30 -4.10 -15.26 -5.36
CA PRO A 30 -4.38 -16.68 -5.19
C PRO A 30 -5.26 -16.92 -3.96
N LYS A 31 -6.07 -17.98 -3.99
CA LYS A 31 -6.98 -18.37 -2.90
C LYS A 31 -6.38 -19.41 -1.95
N ASN A 32 -5.04 -19.46 -1.86
CA ASN A 32 -4.33 -20.27 -0.87
C ASN A 32 -4.57 -19.74 0.55
N TYR A 33 -4.73 -20.66 1.49
CA TYR A 33 -4.94 -20.36 2.89
C TYR A 33 -3.59 -20.31 3.62
N ASP A 34 -3.00 -19.11 3.67
CA ASP A 34 -1.74 -18.81 4.36
C ASP A 34 -1.93 -17.56 5.23
N PRO A 35 -2.75 -17.64 6.30
CA PRO A 35 -3.33 -16.49 6.94
C PRO A 35 -2.29 -15.55 7.55
N VAL A 36 -2.61 -14.26 7.58
CA VAL A 36 -1.82 -13.24 8.28
C VAL A 36 -2.71 -12.39 9.18
N CYS A 37 -2.24 -12.08 10.38
CA CYS A 37 -2.95 -11.20 11.31
C CYS A 37 -2.45 -9.76 11.16
N ALA A 38 -3.37 -8.82 11.04
CA ALA A 38 -3.06 -7.40 10.95
C ALA A 38 -3.28 -6.66 12.28
N ASN A 39 -2.70 -5.46 12.39
CA ASN A 39 -2.79 -4.62 13.59
C ASN A 39 -4.19 -4.07 13.90
N ASN A 40 -5.14 -4.27 13.00
CA ASN A 40 -6.56 -3.98 13.21
C ASN A 40 -7.35 -5.20 13.72
N GLY A 41 -6.70 -6.33 14.02
CA GLY A 41 -7.33 -7.56 14.50
C GLY A 41 -7.98 -8.43 13.42
N PHE A 42 -7.88 -8.03 12.15
CA PHE A 42 -8.43 -8.82 11.05
C PHE A 42 -7.40 -9.82 10.54
N THR A 43 -7.87 -11.05 10.30
CA THR A 43 -7.12 -12.09 9.60
C THR A 43 -7.36 -11.98 8.11
N TYR A 44 -6.29 -11.82 7.34
CA TYR A 44 -6.33 -11.89 5.88
C TYR A 44 -5.96 -13.30 5.43
N LEU A 45 -6.58 -13.77 4.34
CA LEU A 45 -6.41 -15.13 3.82
C LEU A 45 -4.94 -15.45 3.50
N ASN A 46 -4.23 -14.45 2.98
CA ASN A 46 -2.80 -14.48 2.69
C ASN A 46 -2.24 -13.05 2.58
N GLN A 47 -0.93 -12.95 2.35
CA GLN A 47 -0.23 -11.68 2.21
C GLN A 47 -0.77 -10.81 1.06
N CYS A 48 -1.14 -11.41 -0.07
CA CYS A 48 -1.65 -10.66 -1.23
C CYS A 48 -2.98 -9.96 -0.91
N GLU A 49 -3.89 -10.66 -0.24
CA GLU A 49 -5.17 -10.08 0.21
C GLU A 49 -4.96 -8.98 1.28
N PHE A 50 -3.96 -9.14 2.16
CA PHE A 50 -3.55 -8.08 3.08
C PHE A 50 -3.04 -6.84 2.34
N ASP A 51 -2.17 -7.04 1.34
CA ASP A 51 -1.57 -5.93 0.60
C ASP A 51 -2.65 -5.14 -0.14
N ASN A 52 -3.61 -5.82 -0.79
CA ASN A 52 -4.78 -5.19 -1.41
C ASN A 52 -5.61 -4.37 -0.40
N ALA A 53 -5.75 -4.84 0.83
CA ALA A 53 -6.48 -4.09 1.86
C ALA A 53 -5.67 -2.91 2.41
N ALA A 54 -4.37 -3.07 2.64
CA ALA A 54 -3.48 -1.99 3.08
C ALA A 54 -3.42 -0.85 2.06
N CYS A 55 -3.58 -1.21 0.80
CA CYS A 55 -3.61 -0.36 -0.37
C CYS A 55 -4.82 0.61 -0.38
N ASP A 56 -5.96 0.23 0.21
CA ASP A 56 -7.13 1.11 0.36
C ASP A 56 -6.98 2.12 1.53
N ILE A 57 -6.20 1.76 2.55
CA ILE A 57 -6.12 2.50 3.83
C ILE A 57 -4.97 3.53 3.79
N HIS A 58 -4.98 4.43 2.81
CA HIS A 58 -3.84 5.31 2.56
C HIS A 58 -3.75 6.58 3.42
N ILE A 59 -4.72 6.92 4.29
CA ILE A 59 -4.75 8.30 4.85
C ILE A 59 -4.85 8.44 6.38
N ARG A 60 -5.24 7.43 7.17
CA ARG A 60 -5.40 7.63 8.64
C ARG A 60 -4.85 6.51 9.54
N VAL A 61 -4.75 5.28 9.06
CA VAL A 61 -4.31 4.12 9.87
C VAL A 61 -3.33 3.29 9.03
N GLN A 62 -2.05 3.25 9.42
CA GLN A 62 -1.11 2.34 8.76
C GLN A 62 -1.49 0.90 9.10
N LEU A 63 -2.00 0.15 8.13
CA LEU A 63 -2.23 -1.28 8.27
C LEU A 63 -0.88 -2.01 8.21
N LYS A 64 -0.61 -2.87 9.19
CA LYS A 64 0.63 -3.64 9.31
C LYS A 64 0.31 -5.08 9.70
N VAL A 65 1.08 -6.01 9.19
CA VAL A 65 1.06 -7.41 9.66
C VAL A 65 1.67 -7.45 11.07
N LEU A 66 0.97 -8.04 12.03
CA LEU A 66 1.48 -8.35 13.37
C LEU A 66 2.27 -9.65 13.35
N HIS A 67 1.67 -10.72 12.83
CA HIS A 67 2.29 -12.03 12.70
C HIS A 67 1.61 -12.87 11.63
N THR A 68 2.29 -13.96 11.24
CA THR A 68 1.70 -15.01 10.40
C THR A 68 0.73 -15.86 11.22
N GLY A 69 -0.29 -16.42 10.56
CA GLY A 69 -1.40 -17.11 11.20
C GLY A 69 -2.65 -16.24 11.37
N MET A 70 -3.71 -16.85 11.87
CA MET A 70 -4.94 -16.16 12.25
C MET A 70 -4.75 -15.28 13.48
N CYS A 71 -5.50 -14.19 13.55
CA CYS A 71 -5.55 -13.37 14.75
C CYS A 71 -6.17 -14.14 15.92
N ARG A 72 -5.70 -13.84 17.13
CA ARG A 72 -6.29 -14.27 18.40
C ARG A 72 -7.42 -13.32 18.79
N ARG A 73 -8.25 -13.78 19.74
CA ARG A 73 -9.41 -13.02 20.24
C ARG A 73 -9.06 -11.68 20.89
N ASP A 74 -7.79 -11.45 21.21
CA ASP A 74 -7.30 -10.28 21.95
C ASP A 74 -6.46 -9.34 21.08
N GLU A 75 -6.47 -9.53 19.76
CA GLU A 75 -5.68 -8.77 18.79
C GLU A 75 -6.58 -7.80 18.00
N GLY A 76 -6.15 -6.54 17.87
CA GLY A 76 -6.95 -5.43 17.34
C GLY A 76 -7.55 -4.59 18.48
N GLY A 77 -7.02 -3.39 18.65
CA GLY A 77 -7.35 -2.47 19.76
C GLY A 77 -8.72 -1.82 19.66
#